data_AF-A0A9D1SDE9-F1
#
_entry.id   AF-A0A9D1SDE9-F1
#
_cell.length_a   1.000
_cell.length_b   1.000
_cell.length_c   1.000
_cell.angle_alpha   90.00
_cell.angle_beta   90.00
_cell.angle_gamma   90.00
#
_symmetry.space_group_name_H-M   'P 1'
#
loop_
_entity.id
_entity.type
_entity.pdbx_description
1 polymer ?
#
loop_
_entity_poly.entity_id
_entity_poly.type
_entity_poly.pdbx_seq_one_letter_code
_entity_poly.pdbx_strand_id
1 'polypeptide(L)'
;MDVGITELFETLIKQYRELEPSLAAFKQALEEDITLQDEYTEWCDAMGYSEKKGFEEFYYEYIEHSDSIWDSIYPNKEEFDGYDLQD
;
A
#
# COMPACT_ATOMS: atom_id res chain seq x y z
N MET A 1 11.14 -8.44 -19.41
CA MET A 1 10.92 -8.51 -17.96
C MET A 1 9.67 -7.73 -17.77
N ASP A 2 8.53 -8.43 -17.73
CA ASP A 2 7.24 -7.85 -17.41
C ASP A 2 7.37 -7.18 -16.05
N VAL A 3 7.19 -5.86 -16.03
CA VAL A 3 7.24 -5.07 -14.80
C VAL A 3 5.96 -5.42 -14.07
N GLY A 4 6.05 -6.33 -13.09
CA GLY A 4 4.86 -6.86 -12.43
C GLY A 4 4.15 -5.76 -11.64
N ILE A 5 2.84 -5.88 -11.46
CA ILE A 5 2.03 -4.87 -10.76
C ILE A 5 2.54 -4.52 -9.35
N THR A 6 3.24 -5.45 -8.69
CA THR A 6 3.93 -5.22 -7.42
C THR A 6 5.05 -4.18 -7.51
N GLU A 7 5.80 -4.12 -8.61
CA GLU A 7 6.84 -3.09 -8.80
C GLU A 7 6.23 -1.69 -8.94
N LEU A 8 5.04 -1.60 -9.55
CA LEU A 8 4.28 -0.35 -9.59
C LEU A 8 3.88 0.06 -8.18
N PHE A 9 3.39 -0.87 -7.36
CA PHE A 9 3.06 -0.57 -5.96
C PHE A 9 4.26 -0.02 -5.22
N GLU A 10 5.41 -0.70 -5.30
CA GLU A 10 6.64 -0.24 -4.68
C GLU A 10 7.05 1.17 -5.15
N THR A 11 6.90 1.45 -6.45
CA THR A 11 7.22 2.75 -7.03
C THR A 11 6.32 3.84 -6.46
N LEU A 12 5.01 3.60 -6.41
CA LEU A 12 4.03 4.54 -5.85
C LEU A 12 4.28 4.75 -4.35
N ILE A 13 4.51 3.68 -3.60
CA ILE A 13 4.82 3.73 -2.17
C ILE A 13 6.08 4.55 -1.93
N LYS A 14 7.17 4.30 -2.68
CA LYS A 14 8.43 5.06 -2.57
C LYS A 14 8.25 6.53 -2.96
N GLN A 15 7.40 6.81 -3.95
CA GLN A 15 7.18 8.16 -4.47
C GLN A 15 6.35 9.02 -3.52
N TYR A 16 5.22 8.51 -3.06
CA TYR A 16 4.27 9.26 -2.24
C TYR A 16 4.49 9.09 -0.73
N ARG A 17 5.07 7.96 -0.30
CA ARG A 17 5.39 7.62 1.10
C ARG A 17 4.21 7.51 2.07
N GLU A 18 3.00 7.72 1.58
CA GLU A 18 1.76 7.65 2.34
C GLU A 18 0.74 6.81 1.57
N LEU A 19 -0.11 6.08 2.29
CA LEU A 19 -1.09 5.17 1.71
C LEU A 19 -2.11 5.90 0.83
N GLU A 20 -2.76 6.95 1.36
CA GLU A 20 -3.82 7.67 0.66
C GLU A 20 -3.39 8.26 -0.71
N PRO A 21 -2.30 9.04 -0.80
CA PRO A 21 -1.86 9.57 -2.10
C PRO A 21 -1.32 8.48 -3.03
N SER A 22 -0.69 7.43 -2.51
CA SER A 22 -0.27 6.27 -3.33
C SER A 22 -1.48 5.55 -3.94
N LEU A 23 -2.53 5.32 -3.15
CA LEU A 23 -3.77 4.68 -3.58
C LEU A 23 -4.52 5.53 -4.60
N ALA A 24 -4.55 6.86 -4.40
CA ALA A 24 -5.17 7.78 -5.35
C ALA A 24 -4.45 7.77 -6.71
N ALA A 25 -3.12 7.82 -6.70
CA ALA A 25 -2.31 7.73 -7.90
C ALA A 25 -2.43 6.36 -8.58
N PHE A 26 -2.49 5.28 -7.79
CA PHE A 26 -2.71 3.93 -8.29
C PHE A 26 -4.07 3.81 -9.00
N LYS A 27 -5.14 4.30 -8.38
CA LYS A 27 -6.49 4.30 -8.97
C LYS A 27 -6.53 5.10 -10.27
N GLN A 28 -5.87 6.26 -10.31
CA GLN A 28 -5.75 7.02 -11.55
C GLN A 28 -5.03 6.21 -12.63
N ALA A 29 -3.93 5.53 -12.30
CA ALA A 29 -3.23 4.66 -13.24
C ALA A 29 -4.11 3.49 -13.74
N LEU A 30 -4.94 2.90 -12.87
CA LEU A 30 -5.91 1.86 -13.26
C LEU A 30 -7.02 2.37 -14.18
N GLU A 31 -7.49 3.61 -13.95
CA GLU A 31 -8.50 4.24 -14.80
C GLU A 31 -7.95 4.63 -16.18
N GLU A 32 -6.67 5.00 -16.24
CA GLU A 32 -5.97 5.33 -17.47
C GLU A 32 -5.55 4.09 -18.26
N ASP A 33 -5.27 2.97 -17.58
CA ASP A 33 -4.77 1.74 -18.20
C ASP A 33 -5.58 0.50 -17.78
N ILE A 34 -6.50 0.09 -18.66
CA ILE A 34 -7.38 -1.08 -18.47
C ILE A 34 -6.57 -2.37 -18.36
N THR A 35 -5.40 -2.46 -18.99
CA THR A 35 -4.56 -3.67 -18.89
C THR A 35 -4.03 -3.85 -17.47
N LEU A 36 -3.68 -2.74 -16.84
CA LEU A 36 -3.19 -2.68 -15.47
C LEU A 36 -4.29 -3.03 -14.46
N GLN A 37 -5.55 -2.72 -14.80
CA GLN A 37 -6.72 -3.15 -14.04
C GLN A 37 -6.94 -4.68 -14.10
N ASP A 38 -6.74 -5.28 -15.27
CA ASP A 38 -6.85 -6.74 -15.43
C ASP A 38 -5.75 -7.44 -14.60
N GLU A 39 -4.50 -6.99 -14.73
CA GLU A 39 -3.37 -7.49 -13.94
C GLU A 39 -3.60 -7.34 -12.42
N TYR A 40 -4.21 -6.23 -11.99
CA TYR A 40 -4.57 -6.03 -10.59
C TYR A 40 -5.63 -7.00 -10.08
N THR A 41 -6.62 -7.27 -10.92
CA THR A 41 -7.70 -8.21 -10.62
C THR A 41 -7.13 -9.62 -10.48
N GLU A 42 -6.28 -10.04 -11.41
CA GLU A 42 -5.59 -11.32 -11.38
C GLU A 42 -4.67 -11.45 -10.15
N TRP A 43 -3.92 -10.40 -9.84
CA TRP A 43 -3.06 -10.38 -8.65
C TRP A 43 -3.87 -10.46 -7.35
N CYS A 44 -4.98 -9.73 -7.27
CA CYS A 44 -5.89 -9.79 -6.12
C CYS A 44 -6.49 -11.20 -5.96
N ASP A 45 -6.93 -11.84 -7.04
CA ASP A 45 -7.48 -13.21 -7.01
C ASP A 45 -6.40 -14.24 -6.61
N ALA A 46 -5.20 -14.11 -7.15
CA ALA A 46 -4.07 -14.98 -6.83
C ALA A 46 -3.62 -14.88 -5.37
N MET A 47 -3.66 -13.68 -4.78
CA MET A 47 -3.29 -13.45 -3.39
C MET A 47 -4.46 -13.66 -2.41
N GLY A 48 -5.71 -13.72 -2.92
CA GLY A 48 -6.92 -13.78 -2.10
C GLY A 48 -7.31 -12.44 -1.46
N TYR A 49 -6.83 -11.32 -2.01
CA TYR A 49 -7.19 -9.98 -1.56
C TYR A 49 -8.39 -9.43 -2.33
N SER A 50 -9.08 -8.47 -1.73
CA SER A 50 -10.12 -7.70 -2.44
C SER A 50 -9.49 -6.52 -3.17
N GLU A 51 -9.94 -6.19 -4.38
CA GLU A 51 -9.44 -5.04 -5.17
C GLU A 51 -9.44 -3.70 -4.41
N LYS A 52 -10.31 -3.53 -3.41
CA LYS A 52 -10.28 -2.34 -2.55
C LYS A 52 -9.12 -2.31 -1.56
N LYS A 53 -8.77 -3.49 -1.02
CA LYS A 53 -7.80 -3.64 0.06
C LYS A 53 -6.45 -4.18 -0.39
N GLY A 54 -6.35 -4.79 -1.58
CA GLY A 54 -5.13 -5.44 -2.04
C GLY A 54 -3.92 -4.52 -2.00
N PHE A 55 -4.08 -3.28 -2.47
CA PHE A 55 -3.04 -2.26 -2.35
C PHE A 55 -2.74 -1.86 -0.90
N GLU A 56 -3.75 -1.73 -0.04
CA GLU A 56 -3.58 -1.36 1.37
C GLU A 56 -2.83 -2.47 2.14
N GLU A 57 -3.22 -3.73 1.96
CA GLU A 57 -2.56 -4.89 2.57
C GLU A 57 -1.11 -5.00 2.06
N PHE A 58 -0.87 -4.82 0.75
CA PHE A 58 0.48 -4.78 0.21
C PHE A 58 1.31 -3.63 0.79
N TYR A 59 0.71 -2.46 0.97
CA TYR A 59 1.37 -1.32 1.60
C TYR A 59 1.83 -1.65 3.01
N TYR A 60 0.93 -2.18 3.84
CA TYR A 60 1.27 -2.54 5.22
C TYR A 60 2.35 -3.60 5.26
N GLU A 61 2.20 -4.69 4.51
CA GLU A 61 3.21 -5.75 4.39
C GLU A 61 4.56 -5.18 3.93
N TYR A 62 4.57 -4.32 2.90
CA TYR A 62 5.79 -3.72 2.37
C TYR A 62 6.47 -2.80 3.40
N ILE A 63 5.72 -1.96 4.09
CA ILE A 63 6.26 -1.05 5.12
C ILE A 63 6.77 -1.84 6.33
N GLU A 64 6.05 -2.88 6.77
CA GLU A 64 6.44 -3.75 7.87
C GLU A 64 7.68 -4.59 7.53
N HIS A 65 7.81 -5.10 6.31
CA HIS A 65 8.99 -5.83 5.87
C HIS A 65 10.20 -4.91 5.62
N SER A 66 9.96 -3.65 5.29
CA SER A 66 10.98 -2.66 4.93
C SER A 66 11.39 -1.84 6.17
N ASP A 67 11.63 -2.56 7.27
CA ASP A 67 11.86 -2.07 8.64
C ASP A 67 12.89 -0.92 8.71
N SER A 68 14.03 -0.99 8.02
CA SER A 68 15.09 0.03 8.16
C SER A 68 14.89 1.35 7.40
N ILE A 69 14.05 1.41 6.36
CA ILE A 69 13.85 2.64 5.55
C ILE A 69 12.62 3.41 6.03
N TRP A 70 11.62 2.71 6.56
CA TRP A 70 10.32 3.28 6.92
C TRP A 70 10.13 3.49 8.42
N ASP A 71 10.93 2.87 9.28
CA ASP A 71 10.99 3.16 10.73
C ASP A 71 11.21 4.66 11.00
N SER A 72 11.96 5.35 10.13
CA SER A 72 12.15 6.80 10.21
C SER A 72 10.94 7.65 9.76
N ILE A 73 9.97 7.07 9.05
CA ILE A 73 8.79 7.76 8.47
C ILE A 73 7.56 7.55 9.35
N TYR A 74 7.44 6.40 10.04
CA TYR A 74 6.39 6.11 11.02
C TYR A 74 6.96 5.90 12.43
N PRO A 75 7.53 6.93 13.07
CA PRO A 75 8.06 6.81 14.45
C PRO A 75 6.98 6.69 15.54
N ASN A 76 5.68 6.66 15.17
CA ASN A 76 4.55 6.74 16.11
C ASN A 76 3.57 5.56 15.93
N LYS A 77 4.04 4.32 16.02
CA LYS A 77 3.15 3.16 16.26
C LYS A 77 2.96 2.86 17.77
N GLU A 78 3.56 3.64 18.68
CA GLU A 78 3.58 3.40 20.13
C GLU A 78 2.71 4.35 21.00
N GLU A 79 1.74 5.11 20.45
CA GLU A 79 0.90 6.01 21.27
C GLU A 79 -0.61 5.85 21.08
N PHE A 80 -1.11 4.60 21.04
CA PHE A 80 -2.53 4.35 21.28
C PHE A 80 -2.76 3.26 22.34
N ASP A 81 -2.05 3.38 23.46
CA ASP A 81 -2.41 2.68 24.70
C ASP A 81 -2.99 3.70 25.70
N GLY A 82 -4.31 3.65 25.89
CA GLY A 82 -4.96 4.15 27.08
C GLY A 82 -5.60 5.54 26.99
N TYR A 83 -6.92 5.56 26.81
CA TYR A 83 -7.74 6.55 27.50
C TYR A 83 -7.48 6.43 29.01
N ASP A 84 -6.62 7.26 29.57
CA ASP A 84 -6.64 7.53 31.02
C ASP A 84 -7.73 8.59 31.25
N LEU A 85 -8.89 8.12 31.69
CA LEU A 85 -9.95 8.95 32.28
C LEU A 85 -9.33 9.69 33.47
N GLN A 86 -9.02 10.97 33.27
CA GLN A 86 -8.51 11.83 34.33
C GLN A 86 -9.67 12.19 35.28
N ASP A 87 -9.54 11.75 36.54
CA ASP A 87 -10.43 12.01 37.69
C ASP A 87 -10.61 13.52 37.98
#